data_AF-A0AAU1CC59-F1
#
_entry.id   AF-A0AAU1CC59-F1
#
_cell.length_a   1.000
_cell.length_b   1.000
_cell.length_c   1.000
_cell.angle_alpha   90.00
_cell.angle_beta   90.00
_cell.angle_gamma   90.00
#
_symmetry.space_group_name_H-M   'P 1'
#
loop_
_entity.id
_entity.type
_entity.pdbx_description
1 polymer ?
#
loop_
_entity_poly.entity_id
_entity_poly.type
_entity_poly.pdbx_seq_one_letter_code
_entity_poly.pdbx_strand_id
1 'polypeptide(L)'
;MYTIVVVPGPGMEPGEKVRLAPGEALRFGRGVSGRGLGIPHDGVSRCAGEIVATDTYWALSNLSRTATYAVENPEGAGEHIKVAPGRLGAPVAFEFARVVLPAGHELVSFDVWAPRHDYAAEAEAVGRDGEATALAFPLDRSKRYFTVLAALCEPRLRGEPYAPLPTVEQVVERLRPLWPAANRAAVQWNIDYLAVKLRLKPGPESCETGPRLNGKKDALVALALRFDLVREDDLAALCPVPKDAAR
;
A
#
# COMPACT_ATOMS: atom_id res chain seq x y z
N MET A 1 -11.41 -5.39 23.14
CA MET A 1 -12.16 -4.12 23.03
C MET A 1 -11.68 -3.45 21.77
N TYR A 2 -12.53 -3.37 20.75
CA TYR A 2 -12.21 -2.78 19.45
C TYR A 2 -12.18 -1.26 19.64
N THR A 3 -10.98 -0.68 19.66
CA THR A 3 -10.79 0.76 19.87
C THR A 3 -9.96 1.30 18.74
N ILE A 4 -10.39 2.42 18.20
CA ILE A 4 -9.65 3.14 17.17
C ILE A 4 -8.81 4.21 17.82
N VAL A 5 -7.59 4.38 17.34
CA VAL A 5 -6.68 5.40 17.81
C VAL A 5 -6.40 6.37 16.68
N VAL A 6 -6.84 7.60 16.83
CA VAL A 6 -6.47 8.70 15.93
C VAL A 6 -5.18 9.31 16.45
N VAL A 7 -4.16 9.36 15.60
CA VAL A 7 -2.85 9.92 15.90
C VAL A 7 -2.70 11.24 15.15
N PRO A 8 -2.77 12.37 15.87
CA PRO A 8 -2.65 13.71 15.28
C PRO A 8 -1.37 13.88 14.47
N GLY A 9 -1.47 14.60 13.35
CA GLY A 9 -0.31 15.05 12.59
C GLY A 9 0.41 16.24 13.25
N PRO A 10 1.57 16.64 12.71
CA PRO A 10 2.32 17.79 13.22
C PRO A 10 1.46 19.05 13.32
N GLY A 11 1.49 19.73 14.47
CA GLY A 11 0.78 20.99 14.71
C GLY A 11 -0.74 20.86 14.88
N MET A 12 -1.30 19.64 14.90
CA MET A 12 -2.72 19.42 15.19
C MET A 12 -2.98 19.36 16.70
N GLU A 13 -4.20 19.72 17.10
CA GLU A 13 -4.63 19.75 18.51
C GLU A 13 -5.87 18.87 18.74
N PRO A 14 -5.95 18.07 19.82
CA PRO A 14 -4.88 17.85 20.77
C PRO A 14 -3.70 17.15 20.10
N GLY A 15 -2.47 17.41 20.55
CA GLY A 15 -1.28 16.70 20.05
C GLY A 15 -1.17 15.24 20.52
N GLU A 16 -2.02 14.82 21.46
CA GLU A 16 -2.06 13.46 21.99
C GLU A 16 -3.01 12.55 21.19
N LYS A 17 -2.78 11.24 21.29
CA LYS A 17 -3.60 10.24 20.62
C LYS A 17 -5.02 10.24 21.18
N VAL A 18 -6.01 10.25 20.30
CA VAL A 18 -7.43 10.19 20.69
C VAL A 18 -7.95 8.77 20.49
N ARG A 19 -8.54 8.19 21.53
CA ARG A 19 -9.12 6.85 21.50
C ARG A 19 -10.63 6.94 21.31
N LEU A 20 -11.18 6.14 20.40
CA LEU A 20 -12.61 6.06 20.11
C LEU A 20 -13.08 4.63 20.33
N ALA A 21 -14.04 4.45 21.25
CA ALA A 21 -14.80 3.22 21.41
C ALA A 21 -15.85 3.09 20.28
N PRO A 22 -16.36 1.88 20.01
CA PRO A 22 -17.37 1.69 18.98
C PRO A 22 -18.60 2.56 19.24
N GLY A 23 -19.08 3.26 18.21
CA GLY A 23 -20.16 4.25 18.29
C GLY A 23 -19.70 5.66 18.64
N GLU A 24 -18.45 5.87 19.06
CA GLU A 24 -17.91 7.21 19.28
C GLU A 24 -17.46 7.85 17.96
N ALA A 25 -17.57 9.18 17.92
CA ALA A 25 -17.23 9.99 16.76
C ALA A 25 -16.23 11.09 17.12
N LEU A 26 -15.33 11.39 16.18
CA LEU A 26 -14.36 12.47 16.28
C LEU A 26 -14.49 13.40 15.09
N ARG A 27 -14.92 14.64 15.35
CA ARG A 27 -14.93 15.70 14.33
C ARG A 27 -13.55 16.30 14.18
N PHE A 28 -13.21 16.67 12.96
CA PHE A 28 -11.95 17.33 12.65
C PHE A 28 -12.14 18.53 11.70
N GLY A 29 -11.22 19.48 11.79
CA GLY A 29 -11.20 20.70 10.97
C GLY A 29 -10.59 21.89 11.71
N ARG A 30 -10.41 23.01 11.01
CA ARG A 30 -9.74 24.18 11.61
C ARG A 30 -10.60 24.95 12.61
N GLY A 31 -11.91 24.72 12.61
CA GLY A 31 -12.87 25.41 13.49
C GLY A 31 -13.35 24.54 14.65
N VAL A 32 -12.76 23.36 14.82
CA VAL A 32 -13.11 22.42 15.88
C VAL A 32 -12.44 22.86 17.18
N SER A 33 -13.21 22.84 18.27
CA SER A 33 -12.73 23.10 19.64
C SER A 33 -13.23 22.02 20.59
N GLY A 34 -12.52 21.80 21.70
CA GLY A 34 -12.89 20.80 22.70
C GLY A 34 -12.51 19.37 22.28
N ARG A 35 -13.48 18.44 22.32
CA ARG A 35 -13.29 16.98 22.10
C ARG A 35 -13.05 16.55 20.63
N GLY A 36 -12.52 17.43 19.78
CA GLY A 36 -12.29 17.12 18.37
C GLY A 36 -10.84 17.39 17.94
N LEU A 37 -10.50 17.01 16.71
CA LEU A 37 -9.17 17.21 16.14
C LEU A 37 -9.10 18.54 15.36
N GLY A 38 -8.55 19.56 16.01
CA GLY A 38 -8.19 20.84 15.43
C GLY A 38 -7.03 20.71 14.46
N ILE A 39 -7.23 21.16 13.22
CA ILE A 39 -6.19 21.21 12.19
C ILE A 39 -5.97 22.69 11.84
N PRO A 40 -4.99 23.38 12.45
CA PRO A 40 -4.83 24.83 12.34
C PRO A 40 -4.16 25.25 11.03
N HIS A 41 -4.84 24.99 9.91
CA HIS A 41 -4.37 25.34 8.58
C HIS A 41 -5.47 26.02 7.76
N ASP A 42 -5.17 27.14 7.10
CA ASP A 42 -6.17 27.98 6.40
C ASP A 42 -6.83 27.29 5.22
N GLY A 43 -6.11 26.39 4.56
CA GLY A 43 -6.63 25.52 3.50
C GLY A 43 -7.61 24.42 3.97
N VAL A 44 -7.80 24.24 5.28
CA VAL A 44 -8.71 23.22 5.84
C VAL A 44 -10.07 23.83 6.17
N SER A 45 -11.15 23.09 5.89
CA SER A 45 -12.51 23.55 6.23
C SER A 45 -12.70 23.66 7.76
N ARG A 46 -13.54 24.61 8.20
CA ARG A 46 -13.85 24.77 9.64
C ARG A 46 -14.44 23.48 10.23
N CYS A 47 -15.34 22.87 9.48
CA CYS A 47 -15.84 21.51 9.68
C CYS A 47 -15.34 20.69 8.48
N ALA A 48 -14.23 19.98 8.63
CA ALA A 48 -13.59 19.26 7.53
C ALA A 48 -14.13 17.84 7.41
N GLY A 49 -14.38 17.16 8.53
CA GLY A 49 -14.97 15.84 8.51
C GLY A 49 -15.22 15.24 9.87
N GLU A 50 -15.60 13.97 9.85
CA GLU A 50 -15.90 13.18 11.03
C GLU A 50 -15.43 11.74 10.84
N ILE A 51 -14.80 11.19 11.88
CA ILE A 51 -14.42 9.79 11.99
C ILE A 51 -15.41 9.12 12.93
N VAL A 52 -15.92 7.94 12.57
CA VAL A 52 -16.77 7.14 13.43
C VAL A 52 -16.15 5.77 13.61
N ALA A 53 -15.95 5.37 14.87
CA ALA A 53 -15.52 4.03 15.20
C ALA A 53 -16.70 3.05 15.14
N THR A 54 -16.51 1.92 14.47
CA THR A 54 -17.46 0.80 14.48
C THR A 54 -16.77 -0.43 15.08
N ASP A 55 -17.42 -1.59 15.01
CA ASP A 55 -16.88 -2.82 15.61
C ASP A 55 -15.69 -3.38 14.79
N THR A 56 -15.91 -3.62 13.50
CA THR A 56 -14.93 -4.28 12.61
C THR A 56 -14.29 -3.36 11.57
N TYR A 57 -14.73 -2.10 11.48
CA TYR A 57 -14.18 -1.12 10.55
C TYR A 57 -14.35 0.30 11.13
N TRP A 58 -14.00 1.32 10.35
CA TRP A 58 -14.29 2.70 10.70
C TRP A 58 -14.75 3.52 9.51
N ALA A 59 -15.46 4.61 9.78
CA ALA A 59 -16.05 5.40 8.71
C ALA A 59 -15.50 6.82 8.71
N LEU A 60 -15.24 7.33 7.50
CA LEU A 60 -14.85 8.72 7.26
C LEU A 60 -15.97 9.46 6.54
N SER A 61 -16.44 10.55 7.14
CA SER A 61 -17.30 11.54 6.49
C SER A 61 -16.46 12.73 6.05
N ASN A 62 -16.44 13.01 4.75
CA ASN A 62 -15.85 14.21 4.19
C ASN A 62 -16.90 15.33 4.13
N LEU A 63 -16.78 16.32 5.02
CA LEU A 63 -17.69 17.45 5.12
C LEU A 63 -17.21 18.66 4.31
N SER A 64 -16.06 18.56 3.64
CA SER A 64 -15.63 19.54 2.65
C SER A 64 -16.58 19.55 1.46
N ARG A 65 -16.79 20.75 0.90
CA ARG A 65 -17.59 20.96 -0.31
C ARG A 65 -16.77 20.89 -1.59
N THR A 66 -15.43 20.96 -1.49
CA THR A 66 -14.55 21.17 -2.64
C THR A 66 -13.40 20.18 -2.74
N ALA A 67 -12.98 19.60 -1.62
CA ALA A 67 -11.79 18.75 -1.57
C ALA A 67 -12.16 17.27 -1.46
N THR A 68 -11.54 16.44 -2.31
CA THR A 68 -11.52 14.98 -2.10
C THR A 68 -10.45 14.65 -1.07
N TYR A 69 -10.76 13.75 -0.14
CA TYR A 69 -9.77 13.19 0.78
C TYR A 69 -9.28 11.84 0.26
N ALA A 70 -8.04 11.50 0.57
CA ALA A 70 -7.50 10.17 0.38
C ALA A 70 -7.34 9.51 1.75
N VAL A 71 -7.75 8.25 1.85
CA VAL A 71 -7.35 7.40 2.96
C VAL A 71 -6.38 6.39 2.37
N GLU A 72 -5.11 6.55 2.71
CA GLU A 72 -4.02 5.71 2.22
C GLU A 72 -3.83 4.53 3.18
N ASN A 73 -3.44 3.38 2.63
CA ASN A 73 -2.92 2.25 3.37
C ASN A 73 -1.38 2.28 3.25
N PRO A 74 -0.64 2.74 4.28
CA PRO A 74 0.82 2.79 4.22
C PRO A 74 1.47 1.41 4.07
N GLU A 75 0.76 0.33 4.41
CA GLU A 75 1.23 -1.06 4.24
C GLU A 75 0.85 -1.63 2.86
N GLY A 76 -0.10 -1.00 2.15
CA GLY A 76 -0.67 -1.48 0.89
C GLY A 76 0.03 -0.99 -0.38
N ALA A 77 1.29 -0.56 -0.30
CA ALA A 77 2.12 -0.15 -1.44
C ALA A 77 1.44 0.86 -2.41
N GLY A 78 0.71 1.83 -1.87
CA GLY A 78 -0.01 2.87 -2.62
C GLY A 78 -1.51 2.62 -2.80
N GLU A 79 -2.03 1.56 -2.19
CA GLU A 79 -3.46 1.39 -1.99
C GLU A 79 -4.05 2.59 -1.25
N HIS A 80 -5.15 3.10 -1.79
CA HIS A 80 -5.91 4.17 -1.17
C HIS A 80 -7.37 4.11 -1.60
N ILE A 81 -8.24 4.69 -0.77
CA ILE A 81 -9.61 5.00 -1.17
C ILE A 81 -9.80 6.51 -1.27
N LYS A 82 -10.67 6.93 -2.18
CA LYS A 82 -11.08 8.34 -2.33
C LYS A 82 -12.40 8.58 -1.63
N VAL A 83 -12.43 9.60 -0.78
CA VAL A 83 -13.65 10.07 -0.12
C VAL A 83 -14.00 11.42 -0.74
N ALA A 84 -14.91 11.37 -1.71
CA ALA A 84 -15.38 12.55 -2.45
C ALA A 84 -15.95 13.63 -1.52
N PRO A 85 -15.95 14.92 -1.92
CA PRO A 85 -16.58 16.00 -1.17
C PRO A 85 -18.04 15.66 -0.82
N GLY A 86 -18.45 15.87 0.42
CA GLY A 86 -19.79 15.58 0.91
C GLY A 86 -20.13 14.10 1.11
N ARG A 87 -19.21 13.16 0.81
CA ARG A 87 -19.45 11.73 1.05
C ARG A 87 -19.47 11.46 2.56
N LEU A 88 -20.57 10.89 3.04
CA LEU A 88 -20.76 10.54 4.44
C LEU A 88 -20.50 9.05 4.66
N GLY A 89 -19.90 8.74 5.81
CA GLY A 89 -19.76 7.36 6.31
C GLY A 89 -19.05 6.41 5.34
N ALA A 90 -18.02 6.88 4.62
CA ALA A 90 -17.25 6.01 3.74
C ALA A 90 -16.51 4.96 4.57
N PRO A 91 -16.78 3.65 4.38
CA PRO A 91 -16.15 2.61 5.18
C PRO A 91 -14.66 2.49 4.82
N VAL A 92 -13.83 2.36 5.85
CA VAL A 92 -12.39 2.14 5.77
C VAL A 92 -12.07 0.84 6.48
N ALA A 93 -11.47 -0.10 5.75
CA ALA A 93 -11.08 -1.42 6.24
C ALA A 93 -9.56 -1.53 6.46
N PHE A 94 -8.83 -0.41 6.50
CA PHE A 94 -7.40 -0.41 6.76
C PHE A 94 -7.14 -0.38 8.27
N GLU A 95 -6.26 -1.28 8.72
CA GLU A 95 -5.81 -1.38 10.11
C GLU A 95 -4.88 -0.23 10.47
N PHE A 96 -3.95 0.08 9.57
CA PHE A 96 -3.14 1.29 9.62
C PHE A 96 -3.50 2.17 8.43
N ALA A 97 -4.06 3.33 8.71
CA ALA A 97 -4.57 4.23 7.69
C ALA A 97 -3.99 5.63 7.88
N ARG A 98 -3.72 6.32 6.77
CA ARG A 98 -3.39 7.75 6.77
C ARG A 98 -4.49 8.53 6.08
N VAL A 99 -5.11 9.46 6.79
CA VAL A 99 -6.08 10.39 6.19
C VAL A 99 -5.30 11.59 5.66
N VAL A 100 -5.40 11.84 4.36
CA VAL A 100 -4.71 12.92 3.67
C VAL A 100 -5.72 13.92 3.13
N LEU A 101 -5.56 15.19 3.49
CA LEU A 101 -6.38 16.30 3.05
C LEU A 101 -5.53 17.27 2.23
N PRO A 102 -6.02 17.75 1.08
CA PRO A 102 -5.41 18.89 0.41
C PRO A 102 -5.66 20.16 1.22
N ALA A 103 -4.61 20.94 1.44
CA ALA A 103 -4.62 22.14 2.26
C ALA A 103 -3.82 23.25 1.57
N GLY A 104 -4.46 23.97 0.64
CA GLY A 104 -3.77 25.00 -0.16
C GLY A 104 -2.74 24.38 -1.11
N HIS A 105 -1.45 24.62 -0.84
CA HIS A 105 -0.33 24.13 -1.67
C HIS A 105 0.38 22.92 -1.07
N GLU A 106 -0.10 22.41 0.07
CA GLU A 106 0.44 21.25 0.75
C GLU A 106 -0.64 20.20 1.07
N LEU A 107 -0.18 19.05 1.55
CA LEU A 107 -1.02 17.98 2.06
C LEU A 107 -0.85 17.90 3.57
N VAL A 108 -1.94 17.93 4.31
CA VAL A 108 -1.95 17.66 5.75
C VAL A 108 -2.49 16.25 5.98
N SER A 109 -1.96 15.57 6.98
CA SER A 109 -2.38 14.21 7.28
C SER A 109 -2.32 13.88 8.76
N PHE A 110 -3.10 12.88 9.15
CA PHE A 110 -3.07 12.24 10.45
C PHE A 110 -3.31 10.74 10.26
N ASP A 111 -2.88 9.94 11.22
CA ASP A 111 -2.99 8.49 11.12
C ASP A 111 -4.19 7.98 11.96
N VAL A 112 -4.76 6.85 11.54
CA VAL A 112 -5.86 6.16 12.22
C VAL A 112 -5.49 4.70 12.34
N TRP A 113 -5.42 4.20 13.57
CA TRP A 113 -5.08 2.81 13.88
C TRP A 113 -6.34 2.10 14.33
N ALA A 114 -6.82 1.17 13.51
CA ALA A 114 -7.94 0.31 13.82
C ALA A 114 -7.45 -1.05 14.35
N PRO A 115 -8.32 -1.78 15.08
CA PRO A 115 -8.01 -3.16 15.48
C PRO A 115 -7.69 -4.06 14.29
N ARG A 116 -6.89 -5.10 14.54
CA ARG A 116 -6.61 -6.12 13.53
C ARG A 116 -7.86 -6.89 13.14
N HIS A 117 -7.97 -7.26 11.87
CA HIS A 117 -9.01 -8.18 11.43
C HIS A 117 -8.69 -9.61 11.87
N ASP A 118 -9.74 -10.36 12.18
CA ASP A 118 -9.65 -11.79 12.41
C ASP A 118 -9.55 -12.51 11.06
N TYR A 119 -8.50 -13.30 10.87
CA TYR A 119 -8.30 -14.14 9.69
C TYR A 119 -8.65 -15.59 10.03
N ALA A 120 -9.27 -16.29 9.09
CA ALA A 120 -9.55 -17.72 9.24
C ALA A 120 -8.24 -18.51 9.44
N ALA A 121 -8.21 -19.39 10.43
CA ALA A 121 -7.05 -20.26 10.64
C ALA A 121 -6.96 -21.32 9.53
N GLU A 122 -5.74 -21.75 9.18
CA GLU A 122 -5.55 -22.82 8.16
C GLU A 122 -6.30 -24.11 8.49
N ALA A 123 -6.53 -24.38 9.78
CA ALA A 123 -7.29 -25.53 10.27
C ALA A 123 -8.81 -25.40 10.01
N GLU A 124 -9.34 -24.19 9.83
CA GLU A 124 -10.75 -23.92 9.56
C GLU A 124 -11.10 -24.00 8.06
N ALA A 125 -10.11 -24.27 7.20
CA ALA A 125 -10.33 -24.52 5.78
C ALA A 125 -11.05 -25.89 5.58
N VAL A 126 -12.38 -25.85 5.63
CA VAL A 126 -13.28 -26.98 5.35
C VAL A 126 -13.22 -27.35 3.86
N GLY A 127 -13.21 -28.65 3.55
CA GLY A 127 -13.29 -29.16 2.17
C GLY A 127 -11.95 -29.50 1.51
N ARG A 128 -11.04 -30.16 2.25
CA ARG A 128 -9.74 -30.64 1.72
C ARG A 128 -9.86 -31.89 0.83
N ASP A 129 -11.06 -32.42 0.64
CA ASP A 129 -11.31 -33.57 -0.22
C ASP A 129 -11.50 -33.10 -1.67
N GLY A 130 -10.47 -33.25 -2.50
CA GLY A 130 -10.52 -32.88 -3.92
C GLY A 130 -9.14 -32.60 -4.53
N GLU A 131 -9.12 -32.30 -5.83
CA GLU A 131 -7.91 -31.84 -6.51
C GLU A 131 -7.48 -30.47 -5.95
N ALA A 132 -6.17 -30.28 -5.78
CA ALA A 132 -5.62 -29.03 -5.26
C ALA A 132 -5.87 -27.87 -6.24
N THR A 133 -6.38 -26.76 -5.73
CA THR A 133 -6.56 -25.53 -6.51
C THR A 133 -5.23 -25.05 -7.08
N ALA A 134 -5.16 -24.90 -8.40
CA ALA A 134 -3.96 -24.38 -9.05
C ALA A 134 -3.68 -22.93 -8.64
N LEU A 135 -2.41 -22.61 -8.38
CA LEU A 135 -1.98 -21.23 -8.07
C LEU A 135 -2.18 -20.32 -9.29
N ALA A 136 -2.82 -19.16 -9.08
CA ALA A 136 -3.00 -18.15 -10.12
C ALA A 136 -1.66 -17.60 -10.65
N PHE A 137 -0.68 -17.44 -9.75
CA PHE A 137 0.66 -16.94 -10.05
C PHE A 137 1.74 -17.82 -9.39
N PRO A 138 2.22 -18.89 -10.05
CA PRO A 138 3.18 -19.83 -9.47
C PRO A 138 4.61 -19.28 -9.48
N LEU A 139 4.85 -18.21 -8.71
CA LEU A 139 6.18 -17.65 -8.51
C LEU A 139 6.95 -18.44 -7.44
N ASP A 140 8.15 -18.87 -7.79
CA ASP A 140 9.10 -19.49 -6.85
C ASP A 140 10.04 -18.41 -6.31
N ARG A 141 9.95 -18.17 -5.00
CA ARG A 141 10.69 -17.14 -4.24
C ARG A 141 12.20 -17.39 -4.19
N SER A 142 12.65 -18.61 -4.44
CA SER A 142 14.07 -18.97 -4.44
C SER A 142 14.81 -18.58 -5.72
N LYS A 143 14.10 -18.15 -6.77
CA LYS A 143 14.67 -17.91 -8.10
C LYS A 143 15.06 -16.45 -8.29
N ARG A 144 16.09 -16.22 -9.11
CA ARG A 144 16.62 -14.87 -9.42
C ARG A 144 15.57 -13.92 -9.99
N TYR A 145 14.61 -14.42 -10.77
CA TYR A 145 13.54 -13.56 -11.27
C TYR A 145 12.71 -12.97 -10.13
N PHE A 146 12.53 -13.70 -9.02
CA PHE A 146 11.78 -13.20 -7.88
C PHE A 146 12.56 -12.10 -7.18
N THR A 147 13.86 -12.26 -7.00
CA THR A 147 14.74 -11.21 -6.46
C THR A 147 14.75 -9.96 -7.36
N VAL A 148 14.70 -10.12 -8.68
CA VAL A 148 14.54 -9.00 -9.63
C VAL A 148 13.19 -8.31 -9.45
N LEU A 149 12.11 -9.06 -9.31
CA LEU A 149 10.78 -8.50 -9.05
C LEU A 149 10.74 -7.74 -7.72
N ALA A 150 11.31 -8.32 -6.66
CA ALA A 150 11.40 -7.68 -5.35
C ALA A 150 12.20 -6.38 -5.39
N ALA A 151 13.34 -6.36 -6.10
CA ALA A 151 14.13 -5.13 -6.26
C ALA A 151 13.39 -4.02 -7.05
N LEU A 152 12.52 -4.39 -7.99
CA LEU A 152 11.67 -3.42 -8.70
C LEU A 152 10.56 -2.85 -7.81
N CYS A 153 10.02 -3.66 -6.90
CA CYS A 153 8.98 -3.29 -5.95
C CYS A 153 9.50 -2.57 -4.70
N GLU A 154 10.80 -2.74 -4.37
CA GLU A 154 11.42 -2.31 -3.10
C GLU A 154 11.10 -0.85 -2.70
N PRO A 155 11.23 0.17 -3.57
CA PRO A 155 10.96 1.55 -3.16
C PRO A 155 9.52 1.75 -2.67
N ARG A 156 8.54 1.17 -3.37
CA ARG A 156 7.12 1.32 -3.04
C ARG A 156 6.71 0.54 -1.80
N LEU A 157 7.37 -0.59 -1.54
CA LEU A 157 7.19 -1.39 -0.34
C LEU A 157 7.87 -0.79 0.90
N ARG A 158 8.78 0.18 0.73
CA ARG A 158 9.43 0.89 1.85
C ARG A 158 8.82 2.25 2.19
N GLY A 159 7.53 2.43 1.87
CA GLY A 159 6.79 3.64 2.23
C GLY A 159 6.88 4.79 1.22
N GLU A 160 7.42 4.55 0.02
CA GLU A 160 7.38 5.52 -1.10
C GLU A 160 6.41 5.03 -2.20
N PRO A 161 5.09 5.03 -1.97
CA PRO A 161 4.11 4.36 -2.86
C PRO A 161 4.12 4.87 -4.31
N TYR A 162 4.50 6.14 -4.51
CA TYR A 162 4.57 6.77 -5.83
C TYR A 162 5.99 6.90 -6.38
N ALA A 163 6.97 6.23 -5.77
CA ALA A 163 8.34 6.24 -6.28
C ALA A 163 8.41 5.78 -7.75
N PRO A 164 9.24 6.44 -8.57
CA PRO A 164 9.52 5.97 -9.92
C PRO A 164 10.17 4.59 -9.85
N LEU A 165 9.90 3.74 -10.84
CA LEU A 165 10.52 2.42 -10.84
C LEU A 165 12.03 2.51 -11.03
N PRO A 166 12.84 1.71 -10.30
CA PRO A 166 14.27 1.66 -10.49
C PRO A 166 14.65 1.34 -11.93
N THR A 167 15.68 1.96 -12.49
CA THR A 167 16.25 1.60 -13.80
C THR A 167 16.86 0.21 -13.78
N VAL A 168 17.15 -0.38 -14.95
CA VAL A 168 17.77 -1.72 -15.00
C VAL A 168 19.14 -1.71 -14.32
N GLU A 169 19.86 -0.61 -14.46
CA GLU A 169 21.17 -0.34 -13.88
C GLU A 169 21.10 -0.25 -12.36
N GLN A 170 20.11 0.49 -11.84
CA GLN A 170 19.85 0.55 -10.39
C GLN A 170 19.50 -0.83 -9.82
N VAL A 171 18.73 -1.65 -10.55
CA VAL A 171 18.45 -3.03 -10.14
C VAL A 171 19.73 -3.88 -10.16
N VAL A 172 20.57 -3.75 -11.18
CA VAL A 172 21.87 -4.46 -11.22
C VAL A 172 22.74 -4.10 -10.02
N GLU A 173 22.87 -2.81 -9.70
CA GLU A 173 23.62 -2.35 -8.54
C GLU A 173 23.05 -2.90 -7.24
N ARG A 174 21.72 -2.84 -7.09
CA ARG A 174 21.02 -3.34 -5.92
C ARG A 174 21.20 -4.83 -5.68
N LEU A 175 21.28 -5.62 -6.75
CA LEU A 175 21.40 -7.08 -6.70
C LEU A 175 22.84 -7.59 -6.64
N ARG A 176 23.84 -6.76 -7.00
CA ARG A 176 25.25 -7.17 -7.07
C ARG A 176 25.80 -7.83 -5.79
N PRO A 177 25.45 -7.39 -4.56
CA PRO A 177 25.90 -8.06 -3.34
C PRO A 177 25.43 -9.51 -3.19
N LEU A 178 24.27 -9.85 -3.77
CA LEU A 178 23.64 -11.17 -3.69
C LEU A 178 23.92 -12.03 -4.92
N TRP A 179 24.07 -11.37 -6.06
CA TRP A 179 24.32 -11.96 -7.36
C TRP A 179 25.45 -11.19 -8.03
N PRO A 180 26.73 -11.53 -7.73
CA PRO A 180 27.88 -10.79 -8.25
C PRO A 180 27.95 -10.72 -9.78
N ALA A 181 27.40 -11.73 -10.47
CA ALA A 181 27.32 -11.79 -11.93
C ALA A 181 26.11 -11.04 -12.53
N ALA A 182 25.32 -10.33 -11.73
CA ALA A 182 24.21 -9.52 -12.21
C ALA A 182 24.70 -8.48 -13.23
N ASN A 183 24.06 -8.44 -14.38
CA ASN A 183 24.32 -7.47 -15.44
C ASN A 183 23.01 -7.08 -16.13
N ARG A 184 23.07 -6.04 -16.97
CA ARG A 184 21.90 -5.50 -17.67
C ARG A 184 21.12 -6.57 -18.43
N ALA A 185 21.82 -7.42 -19.19
CA ALA A 185 21.19 -8.46 -20.01
C ALA A 185 20.48 -9.50 -19.14
N ALA A 186 21.11 -9.92 -18.05
CA ALA A 186 20.55 -10.90 -17.14
C ALA A 186 19.31 -10.35 -16.40
N VAL A 187 19.33 -9.09 -15.94
CA VAL A 187 18.15 -8.46 -15.33
C VAL A 187 17.02 -8.29 -16.34
N GLN A 188 17.32 -7.81 -17.55
CA GLN A 188 16.32 -7.65 -18.62
C GLN A 188 15.67 -8.99 -18.99
N TRP A 189 16.47 -10.06 -19.10
CA TRP A 189 15.95 -11.41 -19.35
C TRP A 189 14.98 -11.87 -18.26
N ASN A 190 15.29 -11.61 -16.97
CA ASN A 190 14.38 -11.96 -15.88
C ASN A 190 13.08 -11.15 -15.92
N ILE A 191 13.13 -9.87 -16.28
CA ILE A 191 11.92 -9.04 -16.50
C ILE A 191 11.07 -9.62 -17.63
N ASP A 192 11.70 -10.03 -18.74
CA ASP A 192 10.99 -10.63 -19.87
C ASP A 192 10.39 -12.00 -19.54
N TYR A 193 11.12 -12.81 -18.76
CA TYR A 193 10.65 -14.08 -18.25
C TYR A 193 9.43 -13.90 -17.33
N LEU A 194 9.49 -12.95 -16.40
CA LEU A 194 8.36 -12.61 -15.52
C LEU A 194 7.13 -12.17 -16.30
N ALA A 195 7.30 -11.34 -17.33
CA ALA A 195 6.19 -10.88 -18.16
C ALA A 195 5.47 -12.05 -18.86
N VAL A 196 6.21 -13.08 -19.28
CA VAL A 196 5.62 -14.33 -19.81
C VAL A 196 4.96 -15.14 -18.68
N LYS A 197 5.66 -15.34 -17.56
CA LYS A 197 5.20 -16.15 -16.44
C LYS A 197 3.92 -15.60 -15.78
N LEU A 198 3.75 -14.28 -15.79
CA LEU A 198 2.57 -13.57 -15.29
C LEU A 198 1.57 -13.20 -16.38
N ARG A 199 1.76 -13.70 -17.61
CA ARG A 199 0.82 -13.56 -18.73
C ARG A 199 0.52 -12.09 -19.08
N LEU A 200 1.51 -11.21 -18.92
CA LEU A 200 1.41 -9.77 -19.20
C LEU A 200 1.62 -9.42 -20.68
N LYS A 201 1.95 -10.41 -21.53
CA LYS A 201 1.96 -10.23 -22.98
C LYS A 201 0.54 -10.52 -23.51
N PRO A 202 -0.07 -9.61 -24.28
CA PRO A 202 -1.29 -9.93 -25.01
C PRO A 202 -1.02 -11.14 -25.92
N GLY A 203 -1.99 -12.03 -26.05
CA GLY A 203 -1.93 -13.09 -27.07
C GLY A 203 -1.87 -12.48 -28.48
N PRO A 204 -1.31 -13.19 -29.47
CA PRO A 204 -1.07 -12.65 -30.82
C PRO A 204 -2.34 -12.11 -31.53
N GLU A 205 -3.54 -12.49 -31.08
CA GLU A 205 -4.83 -12.03 -31.64
C GLU A 205 -5.32 -10.68 -31.08
N SER A 206 -4.64 -10.10 -30.10
CA SER A 206 -5.03 -8.84 -29.44
C SER A 206 -4.11 -7.66 -29.74
N CYS A 207 -3.28 -7.77 -30.77
CA CYS A 207 -2.36 -6.73 -31.19
C CYS A 207 -3.10 -5.61 -31.96
N GLU A 208 -3.66 -4.63 -31.25
CA GLU A 208 -3.69 -3.28 -31.81
C GLU A 208 -2.25 -2.73 -31.80
N THR A 209 -1.88 -2.08 -32.90
CA THR A 209 -0.56 -1.46 -33.10
C THR A 209 -0.41 -0.20 -32.24
N GLY A 210 -0.36 -0.39 -30.92
CA GLY A 210 -0.17 0.66 -29.91
C GLY A 210 1.30 0.92 -29.58
N PRO A 211 1.61 2.01 -28.85
CA PRO A 211 2.98 2.49 -28.65
C PRO A 211 3.83 1.42 -27.95
N ARG A 212 5.09 1.32 -28.40
CA ARG A 212 6.17 0.45 -27.92
C ARG A 212 6.10 0.17 -26.42
N LEU A 213 6.46 -1.06 -26.04
CA LEU A 213 6.71 -1.72 -24.73
C LEU A 213 7.28 -0.91 -23.52
N ASN A 214 7.17 0.42 -23.48
CA ASN A 214 7.63 1.33 -22.43
C ASN A 214 6.87 1.21 -21.09
N GLY A 215 5.94 0.25 -20.94
CA GLY A 215 5.19 0.02 -19.71
C GLY A 215 5.28 -1.40 -19.15
N LYS A 216 6.17 -2.26 -19.66
CA LYS A 216 6.25 -3.66 -19.20
C LYS A 216 6.64 -3.77 -17.73
N LYS A 217 7.64 -2.99 -17.31
CA LYS A 217 8.09 -2.94 -15.91
C LYS A 217 6.97 -2.40 -15.01
N ASP A 218 6.28 -1.36 -15.47
CA ASP A 218 5.13 -0.78 -14.77
C ASP A 218 3.98 -1.77 -14.63
N ALA A 219 3.60 -2.48 -15.69
CA ALA A 219 2.57 -3.52 -15.63
C ALA A 219 2.96 -4.67 -14.70
N LEU A 220 4.24 -5.07 -14.73
CA LEU A 220 4.79 -6.10 -13.86
C LEU A 220 4.72 -5.71 -12.38
N VAL A 221 5.20 -4.51 -12.04
CA VAL A 221 5.18 -4.01 -10.66
C VAL A 221 3.75 -3.74 -10.20
N ALA A 222 2.91 -3.14 -11.04
CA ALA A 222 1.51 -2.89 -10.73
C ALA A 222 0.75 -4.20 -10.44
N LEU A 223 0.96 -5.25 -11.25
CA LEU A 223 0.35 -6.56 -10.99
C LEU A 223 0.89 -7.17 -9.69
N ALA A 224 2.21 -7.11 -9.48
CA ALA A 224 2.84 -7.69 -8.31
C ALA A 224 2.36 -7.05 -7.00
N LEU A 225 2.26 -5.73 -6.95
CA LEU A 225 1.77 -5.02 -5.77
C LEU A 225 0.25 -5.18 -5.60
N ARG A 226 -0.53 -5.18 -6.69
CA ARG A 226 -1.99 -5.34 -6.62
C ARG A 226 -2.45 -6.65 -6.00
N PHE A 227 -1.67 -7.72 -6.18
CA PHE A 227 -2.00 -9.06 -5.71
C PHE A 227 -1.02 -9.58 -4.64
N ASP A 228 -0.22 -8.69 -4.05
CA ASP A 228 0.79 -9.03 -3.04
C ASP A 228 1.70 -10.20 -3.44
N LEU A 229 2.08 -10.26 -4.71
CA LEU A 229 3.02 -11.26 -5.23
C LEU A 229 4.42 -11.07 -4.64
N VAL A 230 4.74 -9.84 -4.26
CA VAL A 230 5.90 -9.46 -3.45
C VAL A 230 5.39 -8.58 -2.31
N ARG A 231 5.73 -8.94 -1.08
CA ARG A 231 5.40 -8.20 0.14
C ARG A 231 6.65 -7.57 0.77
N GLU A 232 6.46 -6.73 1.78
CA GLU A 232 7.58 -6.15 2.52
C GLU A 232 8.51 -7.23 3.11
N ASP A 233 7.95 -8.31 3.65
CA ASP A 233 8.72 -9.46 4.16
C ASP A 233 9.61 -10.12 3.09
N ASP A 234 9.18 -10.12 1.82
CA ASP A 234 9.96 -10.67 0.71
C ASP A 234 11.21 -9.83 0.41
N LEU A 235 11.28 -8.58 0.90
CA LEU A 235 12.48 -7.74 0.77
C LEU A 235 13.67 -8.28 1.57
N ALA A 236 13.44 -9.18 2.53
CA ALA A 236 14.52 -9.91 3.20
C ALA A 236 15.39 -10.70 2.21
N ALA A 237 14.82 -11.14 1.07
CA ALA A 237 15.58 -11.78 0.00
C ALA A 237 16.60 -10.84 -0.67
N LEU A 238 16.49 -9.52 -0.43
CA LEU A 238 17.41 -8.50 -0.92
C LEU A 238 18.51 -8.14 0.09
N CYS A 239 18.51 -8.75 1.28
CA CYS A 239 19.54 -8.58 2.30
C CYS A 239 20.69 -9.58 2.07
N PRO A 240 21.97 -9.13 1.97
CA PRO A 240 23.10 -10.04 1.90
C PRO A 240 23.17 -10.92 3.15
N VAL A 241 23.31 -12.23 2.97
CA VAL A 241 23.52 -13.16 4.09
C VAL A 241 24.87 -12.82 4.74
N PRO A 242 24.94 -12.58 6.06
CA PRO A 242 26.20 -12.37 6.76
C PRO A 242 27.14 -13.55 6.54
N LYS A 243 28.41 -13.29 6.22
CA LYS A 243 29.42 -14.31 5.92
C LYS A 243 29.79 -15.25 7.10
N ASP A 244 29.23 -15.04 8.30
CA ASP A 244 29.61 -15.77 9.52
C ASP A 244 28.68 -16.93 9.92
N ALA A 245 27.69 -17.30 9.08
CA ALA A 245 26.83 -18.46 9.34
C ALA A 245 27.33 -19.78 8.71
N ALA A 246 28.61 -19.84 8.32
CA ALA A 246 29.26 -21.06 7.84
C ALA A 246 30.52 -21.34 8.68
N ARG A 247 30.31 -21.92 9.87
CA ARG A 247 31.32 -22.69 10.60
C ARG A 247 30.68 -23.96 11.12
#